data_AF-A0A2V1BYE9-F1
#
_entry.id   AF-A0A2V1BYE9-F1
#
_cell.length_a   1.000
_cell.length_b   1.000
_cell.length_c   1.000
_cell.angle_alpha   90.00
_cell.angle_beta   90.00
_cell.angle_gamma   90.00
#
_symmetry.space_group_name_H-M   'P 1'
#
loop_
_entity.id
_entity.type
_entity.pdbx_description
1 polymer ?
#
loop_
_entity_poly.entity_id
_entity_poly.type
_entity_poly.pdbx_seq_one_letter_code
_entity_poly.pdbx_strand_id
1 'polypeptide(L)'
;MVFGRKKKEKAIAEAVERERRESAQLRQIQDEEHRRETENLRNQRRIAAEEHRTLEEIHRRQTEQYETQRKQEAVKAAKRQREKIANEQRRLERERERIARQKMITPEALRELRDLIRTRYQLDVEIWSLKGTRGPNRPIVITKMEKADDILMEIYTRVEFWEASASLWTEDEWKVAQQIKQRIQLDGKKMWNGQGPWNER
;
A
#
# COMPACT_ATOMS: atom_id res chain seq x y z
N MET A 1 7.59 113.08 -44.32
CA MET A 1 7.96 111.86 -43.55
C MET A 1 6.73 110.98 -43.26
N VAL A 2 6.16 110.27 -44.25
CA VAL A 2 4.96 109.41 -44.05
C VAL A 2 5.11 107.99 -44.65
N PHE A 3 6.12 107.76 -45.50
CA PHE A 3 6.39 106.45 -46.13
C PHE A 3 6.95 105.36 -45.18
N GLY A 4 7.31 105.71 -43.94
CA GLY A 4 7.83 104.76 -42.95
C GLY A 4 6.78 104.02 -42.10
N ARG A 5 5.52 104.49 -42.05
CA ARG A 5 4.46 103.87 -41.23
C ARG A 5 3.82 102.65 -41.90
N LYS A 6 3.49 102.73 -43.19
CA LYS A 6 2.90 101.60 -43.96
C LYS A 6 3.82 100.39 -44.07
N LYS A 7 5.15 100.60 -44.09
CA LYS A 7 6.14 99.50 -44.11
C LYS A 7 6.26 98.80 -42.75
N LYS A 8 6.07 99.53 -41.64
CA LYS A 8 6.03 98.97 -40.28
C LYS A 8 4.73 98.19 -40.02
N GLU A 9 3.58 98.69 -40.47
CA GLU A 9 2.31 97.96 -40.35
C GLU A 9 2.30 96.63 -41.13
N LYS A 10 2.86 96.62 -42.35
CA LYS A 10 3.00 95.39 -43.13
C LYS A 10 3.92 94.36 -42.44
N ALA A 11 5.03 94.82 -41.87
CA ALA A 11 5.96 93.95 -41.13
C ALA A 11 5.34 93.39 -39.83
N ILE A 12 4.52 94.19 -39.13
CA ILE A 12 3.78 93.74 -37.94
C ILE A 12 2.71 92.71 -38.32
N ALA A 13 1.94 92.96 -39.39
CA ALA A 13 0.95 92.00 -39.87
C ALA A 13 1.58 90.68 -40.32
N GLU A 14 2.73 90.73 -40.98
CA GLU A 14 3.49 89.55 -41.44
C GLU A 14 4.12 88.79 -40.26
N ALA A 15 4.55 89.49 -39.20
CA ALA A 15 4.99 88.87 -37.94
C ALA A 15 3.84 88.17 -37.20
N VAL A 16 2.67 88.80 -37.11
CA VAL A 16 1.47 88.20 -36.48
C VAL A 16 0.96 87.01 -37.29
N GLU A 17 0.99 87.06 -38.62
CA GLU A 17 0.69 85.89 -39.47
C GLU A 17 1.67 84.75 -39.26
N ARG A 18 2.97 85.05 -39.15
CA ARG A 18 4.01 84.04 -38.88
C ARG A 18 3.82 83.41 -37.51
N GLU A 19 3.57 84.20 -36.48
CA GLU A 19 3.29 83.73 -35.12
C GLU A 19 2.01 82.88 -35.06
N ARG A 20 0.97 83.24 -35.83
CA ARG A 20 -0.24 82.41 -35.97
C ARG A 20 0.04 81.09 -36.67
N ARG A 21 0.87 81.08 -37.73
CA ARG A 21 1.26 79.84 -38.43
C ARG A 21 2.12 78.94 -37.55
N GLU A 22 3.08 79.50 -36.84
CA GLU A 22 3.93 78.78 -35.88
C GLU A 22 3.09 78.22 -34.72
N SER A 23 2.17 79.01 -34.17
CA SER A 23 1.24 78.55 -33.13
C SER A 23 0.29 77.46 -33.64
N ALA A 24 -0.17 77.55 -34.90
CA ALA A 24 -1.01 76.52 -35.51
C ALA A 24 -0.23 75.22 -35.77
N GLN A 25 1.01 75.32 -36.24
CA GLN A 25 1.91 74.17 -36.41
C GLN A 25 2.21 73.50 -35.08
N LEU A 26 2.48 74.27 -34.02
CA LEU A 26 2.74 73.73 -32.69
C LEU A 26 1.52 72.99 -32.13
N ARG A 27 0.31 73.53 -32.32
CA ARG A 27 -0.94 72.83 -31.93
C ARG A 27 -1.15 71.55 -32.72
N GLN A 28 -0.87 71.54 -34.02
CA GLN A 28 -0.94 70.32 -34.83
C GLN A 28 0.04 69.25 -34.34
N ILE A 29 1.28 69.64 -34.01
CA ILE A 29 2.28 68.74 -33.45
C ILE A 29 1.81 68.18 -32.10
N GLN A 30 1.32 69.03 -31.20
CA GLN A 30 0.80 68.60 -29.89
C GLN A 30 -0.42 67.67 -30.02
N ASP A 31 -1.34 67.96 -30.93
CA ASP A 31 -2.49 67.11 -31.21
C ASP A 31 -2.07 65.75 -31.80
N GLU A 32 -1.08 65.74 -32.69
CA GLU A 32 -0.50 64.51 -33.25
C GLU A 32 0.22 63.68 -32.18
N GLU A 33 1.00 64.32 -31.31
CA GLU A 33 1.67 63.65 -30.19
C GLU A 33 0.64 63.04 -29.24
N HIS A 34 -0.37 63.79 -28.82
CA HIS A 34 -1.44 63.28 -27.97
C HIS A 34 -2.21 62.12 -28.63
N ARG A 35 -2.46 62.20 -29.95
CA ARG A 35 -3.07 61.08 -30.70
C ARG A 35 -2.17 59.84 -30.67
N ARG A 36 -0.87 59.98 -30.94
CA ARG A 36 0.08 58.86 -30.86
C ARG A 36 0.15 58.27 -29.45
N GLU A 37 0.16 59.11 -28.41
CA GLU A 37 0.19 58.67 -27.03
C GLU A 37 -1.09 57.88 -26.65
N THR A 38 -2.25 58.40 -27.03
CA THR A 38 -3.52 57.71 -26.78
C THR A 38 -3.63 56.39 -27.56
N GLU A 39 -3.11 56.35 -28.79
CA GLU A 39 -3.05 55.13 -29.59
C GLU A 39 -2.07 54.11 -29.00
N ASN A 40 -0.89 54.54 -28.56
CA ASN A 40 0.09 53.71 -27.87
C ASN A 40 -0.50 53.12 -26.58
N LEU A 41 -1.18 53.93 -25.77
CA LEU A 41 -1.83 53.46 -24.54
C LEU A 41 -2.95 52.45 -24.84
N ARG A 42 -3.74 52.66 -25.90
CA ARG A 42 -4.75 51.69 -26.36
C ARG A 42 -4.10 50.38 -26.79
N ASN A 43 -3.01 50.44 -27.55
CA ASN A 43 -2.29 49.25 -27.99
C ASN A 43 -1.67 48.50 -26.82
N GLN A 44 -1.05 49.19 -25.86
CA GLN A 44 -0.53 48.58 -24.63
C GLN A 44 -1.64 47.88 -23.83
N ARG A 45 -2.81 48.52 -23.68
CA ARG A 45 -3.96 47.90 -22.99
C ARG A 45 -4.47 46.66 -23.72
N ARG A 46 -4.47 46.68 -25.06
CA ARG A 46 -4.84 45.50 -25.86
C ARG A 46 -3.86 44.35 -25.66
N ILE A 47 -2.56 44.62 -25.75
CA ILE A 47 -1.51 43.62 -25.53
C ILE A 47 -1.63 43.03 -24.11
N ALA A 48 -1.73 43.88 -23.08
CA ALA A 48 -1.89 43.42 -21.71
C ALA A 48 -3.17 42.60 -21.49
N ALA A 49 -4.27 42.97 -22.14
CA ALA A 49 -5.52 42.20 -22.07
C ALA A 49 -5.42 40.85 -22.79
N GLU A 50 -4.69 40.78 -23.92
CA GLU A 50 -4.42 39.54 -24.64
C GLU A 50 -3.51 38.62 -23.81
N GLU A 51 -2.43 39.16 -23.23
CA GLU A 51 -1.53 38.44 -22.32
C GLU A 51 -2.30 37.85 -21.12
N HIS A 52 -3.15 38.65 -20.47
CA HIS A 52 -3.98 38.19 -19.36
C HIS A 52 -4.87 37.00 -19.75
N ARG A 53 -5.54 37.07 -20.91
CA ARG A 53 -6.36 35.97 -21.42
C ARG A 53 -5.54 34.71 -21.66
N THR A 54 -4.34 34.84 -22.25
CA THR A 54 -3.48 33.67 -22.48
C THR A 54 -3.02 33.02 -21.17
N LEU A 55 -2.70 33.83 -20.15
CA LEU A 55 -2.32 33.33 -18.83
C LEU A 55 -3.50 32.64 -18.13
N GLU A 56 -4.70 33.21 -18.21
CA GLU A 56 -5.92 32.59 -17.69
C GLU A 56 -6.22 31.25 -18.37
N GLU A 57 -6.07 31.17 -19.69
CA GLU A 57 -6.25 29.92 -20.43
C GLU A 57 -5.22 28.85 -20.04
N ILE A 58 -3.95 29.24 -19.88
CA ILE A 58 -2.90 28.33 -19.42
C ILE A 58 -3.20 27.82 -18.02
N HIS A 59 -3.55 28.72 -17.09
CA HIS A 59 -3.88 28.36 -15.72
C HIS A 59 -5.11 27.42 -15.69
N ARG A 60 -6.15 27.73 -16.46
CA ARG A 60 -7.33 26.89 -16.60
C ARG A 60 -6.96 25.48 -17.10
N ARG A 61 -6.17 25.37 -18.18
CA ARG A 61 -5.72 24.08 -18.70
C ARG A 61 -4.91 23.29 -17.68
N GLN A 62 -4.03 23.96 -16.93
CA GLN A 62 -3.24 23.32 -15.87
C GLN A 62 -4.15 22.78 -14.75
N THR A 63 -5.15 23.55 -14.32
CA THR A 63 -6.10 23.10 -13.30
C THR A 63 -6.93 21.91 -13.77
N GLU A 64 -7.44 21.93 -15.01
CA GLU A 64 -8.21 20.82 -15.59
C GLU A 64 -7.35 19.54 -15.70
N GLN A 65 -6.07 19.68 -16.08
CA GLN A 65 -5.13 18.56 -16.14
C GLN A 65 -4.86 17.99 -14.75
N TYR A 66 -4.59 18.85 -13.76
CA TYR A 66 -4.35 18.45 -12.38
C TYR A 66 -5.58 17.73 -11.78
N GLU A 67 -6.78 18.23 -12.02
CA GLU A 67 -8.02 17.58 -11.57
C GLU A 67 -8.21 16.20 -12.21
N THR A 68 -7.91 16.09 -13.50
CA THR A 68 -8.02 14.82 -14.22
C THR A 68 -7.01 13.80 -13.69
N GLN A 69 -5.76 14.20 -13.46
CA GLN A 69 -4.74 13.36 -12.84
C GLN A 69 -5.17 12.91 -11.44
N ARG A 70 -5.63 13.84 -10.59
CA ARG A 70 -6.12 13.53 -9.24
C ARG A 70 -7.28 12.53 -9.25
N LYS A 71 -8.24 12.68 -10.18
CA LYS A 71 -9.34 11.72 -10.36
C LYS A 71 -8.83 10.34 -10.78
N GLN A 72 -7.90 10.27 -11.73
CA GLN A 72 -7.30 8.99 -12.16
C GLN A 72 -6.54 8.29 -11.03
N GLU A 73 -5.77 9.05 -10.24
CA GLU A 73 -5.04 8.53 -9.09
C GLU A 73 -5.99 8.01 -8.00
N ALA A 74 -7.06 8.75 -7.71
CA ALA A 74 -8.09 8.31 -6.76
C ALA A 74 -8.75 6.98 -7.19
N VAL A 75 -9.08 6.83 -8.48
CA VAL A 75 -9.62 5.59 -9.03
C VAL A 75 -8.62 4.44 -8.93
N LYS A 76 -7.34 4.68 -9.27
CA LYS A 76 -6.27 3.67 -9.13
C LYS A 76 -6.07 3.25 -7.67
N ALA A 77 -6.08 4.21 -6.74
CA ALA A 77 -5.95 3.96 -5.31
C ALA A 77 -7.13 3.12 -4.78
N ALA A 78 -8.37 3.47 -5.15
CA ALA A 78 -9.56 2.72 -4.78
C ALA A 78 -9.53 1.28 -5.33
N LYS A 79 -9.09 1.10 -6.59
CA LYS A 79 -8.92 -0.23 -7.19
C LYS A 79 -7.91 -1.09 -6.41
N ARG A 80 -6.74 -0.51 -6.07
CA ARG A 80 -5.71 -1.19 -5.26
C ARG A 80 -6.22 -1.56 -3.87
N GLN A 81 -7.01 -0.71 -3.22
CA GLN A 81 -7.61 -1.03 -1.92
C GLN A 81 -8.61 -2.19 -2.01
N ARG A 82 -9.50 -2.17 -3.01
CA ARG A 82 -10.46 -3.27 -3.25
C ARG A 82 -9.74 -4.59 -3.50
N GLU A 83 -8.68 -4.58 -4.31
CA GLU A 83 -7.87 -5.76 -4.59
C GLU A 83 -7.16 -6.30 -3.34
N LYS A 84 -6.61 -5.42 -2.49
CA LYS A 84 -6.02 -5.82 -1.20
C LYS A 84 -7.05 -6.49 -0.30
N ILE A 85 -8.24 -5.91 -0.16
CA ILE A 85 -9.33 -6.48 0.65
C ILE A 85 -9.75 -7.84 0.10
N ALA A 86 -9.92 -7.97 -1.22
CA ALA A 86 -10.30 -9.23 -1.86
C ALA A 86 -9.23 -10.32 -1.68
N ASN A 87 -7.95 -9.98 -1.81
CA ASN A 87 -6.84 -10.90 -1.57
C ASN A 87 -6.75 -11.34 -0.11
N GLU A 88 -6.96 -10.43 0.83
CA GLU A 88 -7.00 -10.75 2.26
C GLU A 88 -8.16 -11.69 2.60
N GLN A 89 -9.35 -11.45 2.05
CA GLN A 89 -10.50 -12.34 2.20
C GLN A 89 -10.21 -13.73 1.65
N ARG A 90 -9.63 -13.83 0.44
CA ARG A 90 -9.21 -15.13 -0.13
C ARG A 90 -8.17 -15.85 0.73
N ARG A 91 -7.25 -15.11 1.36
CA ARG A 91 -6.25 -15.68 2.28
C ARG A 91 -6.93 -16.27 3.51
N LEU A 92 -7.84 -15.51 4.12
CA LEU A 92 -8.60 -15.96 5.29
C LEU A 92 -9.51 -17.16 4.97
N GLU A 93 -10.13 -17.17 3.79
CA GLU A 93 -10.94 -18.30 3.33
C GLU A 93 -10.10 -19.57 3.16
N ARG A 94 -8.95 -19.49 2.47
CA ARG A 94 -8.01 -20.62 2.35
C ARG A 94 -7.52 -21.13 3.71
N GLU A 95 -7.26 -20.23 4.65
CA GLU A 95 -6.84 -20.62 6.00
C GLU A 95 -7.98 -21.31 6.75
N ARG A 96 -9.21 -20.80 6.65
CA ARG A 96 -10.40 -21.44 7.20
C ARG A 96 -10.64 -22.81 6.59
N GLU A 97 -10.49 -22.96 5.28
CA GLU A 97 -10.59 -24.25 4.59
C GLU A 97 -9.49 -25.21 5.03
N ARG A 98 -8.24 -24.74 5.18
CA ARG A 98 -7.12 -25.56 5.67
C ARG A 98 -7.41 -26.07 7.08
N ILE A 99 -7.86 -25.18 7.95
CA ILE A 99 -8.29 -25.54 9.30
C ILE A 99 -9.47 -26.53 9.22
N ALA A 100 -10.50 -26.26 8.43
CA ALA A 100 -11.64 -27.16 8.28
C ALA A 100 -11.24 -28.55 7.77
N ARG A 101 -10.31 -28.65 6.82
CA ARG A 101 -9.74 -29.92 6.34
C ARG A 101 -8.93 -30.64 7.41
N GLN A 102 -8.14 -29.91 8.20
CA GLN A 102 -7.45 -30.47 9.37
C GLN A 102 -8.44 -30.96 10.44
N LYS A 103 -9.63 -30.33 10.53
CA LYS A 103 -10.69 -30.69 11.46
C LYS A 103 -11.54 -31.87 10.98
N MET A 104 -11.57 -32.17 9.69
CA MET A 104 -12.25 -33.35 9.17
C MET A 104 -11.34 -34.56 9.36
N ILE A 105 -11.85 -35.58 10.04
CA ILE A 105 -11.18 -36.90 10.12
C ILE A 105 -11.24 -37.54 8.74
N THR A 106 -10.24 -37.22 7.94
CA THR A 106 -10.02 -37.85 6.64
C THR A 106 -9.26 -39.16 6.83
N PRO A 107 -9.43 -40.15 5.95
CA PRO A 107 -8.58 -41.35 5.95
C PRO A 107 -7.09 -41.00 5.95
N GLU A 108 -6.70 -39.93 5.25
CA GLU A 108 -5.34 -39.40 5.22
C GLU A 108 -4.88 -38.95 6.62
N ALA A 109 -5.70 -38.21 7.37
CA ALA A 109 -5.37 -37.76 8.73
C ALA A 109 -5.15 -38.95 9.69
N LEU A 110 -5.92 -40.04 9.53
CA LEU A 110 -5.72 -41.28 10.30
C LEU A 110 -4.41 -41.98 9.92
N ARG A 111 -4.03 -41.97 8.63
CA ARG A 111 -2.73 -42.52 8.18
C ARG A 111 -1.58 -41.71 8.77
N GLU A 112 -1.65 -40.38 8.70
CA GLU A 112 -0.65 -39.49 9.30
C GLU A 112 -0.51 -39.71 10.80
N LEU A 113 -1.63 -39.83 11.53
CA LEU A 113 -1.59 -40.11 12.97
C LEU A 113 -0.86 -41.43 13.26
N ARG A 114 -1.11 -42.48 12.48
CA ARG A 114 -0.40 -43.75 12.61
C ARG A 114 1.10 -43.60 12.33
N ASP A 115 1.49 -42.77 11.37
CA ASP A 115 2.90 -42.54 11.06
C ASP A 115 3.60 -41.69 12.13
N LEU A 116 2.89 -40.73 12.74
CA LEU A 116 3.37 -40.02 13.94
C LEU A 116 3.62 -40.99 15.10
N ILE A 117 2.68 -41.90 15.37
CA ILE A 117 2.82 -42.92 16.42
C ILE A 117 4.04 -43.79 16.15
N ARG A 118 4.22 -44.29 14.92
CA ARG A 118 5.41 -45.09 14.54
C ARG A 118 6.70 -44.30 14.73
N THR A 119 6.73 -43.04 14.31
CA THR A 119 7.90 -42.16 14.43
C THR A 119 8.24 -41.93 15.90
N ARG A 120 7.24 -41.72 16.77
CA ARG A 120 7.44 -41.59 18.21
C ARG A 120 8.08 -42.86 18.79
N TYR A 121 7.53 -44.03 18.48
CA TYR A 121 8.10 -45.31 18.93
C TYR A 121 9.53 -45.51 18.45
N GLN A 122 9.82 -45.18 17.19
CA GLN A 122 11.18 -45.26 16.66
C GLN A 122 12.13 -44.34 17.44
N LEU A 123 11.74 -43.10 17.69
CA LEU A 123 12.54 -42.18 18.49
C LEU A 123 12.73 -42.67 19.93
N ASP A 124 11.70 -43.24 20.55
CA ASP A 124 11.79 -43.80 21.91
C ASP A 124 12.82 -44.94 21.95
N VAL A 125 12.82 -45.83 20.95
CA VAL A 125 13.81 -46.92 20.83
C VAL A 125 15.21 -46.37 20.60
N GLU A 126 15.36 -45.38 19.70
CA GLU A 126 16.65 -44.74 19.44
C GLU A 126 17.21 -44.05 20.70
N ILE A 127 16.40 -43.25 21.41
CA ILE A 127 16.77 -42.60 22.66
C ILE A 127 17.16 -43.65 23.71
N TRP A 128 16.39 -44.74 23.84
CA TRP A 128 16.68 -45.81 24.77
C TRP A 128 18.00 -46.53 24.45
N SER A 129 18.27 -46.82 23.18
CA SER A 129 19.53 -47.42 22.73
C SER A 129 20.76 -46.57 23.03
N LEU A 130 20.56 -45.26 23.22
CA LEU A 130 21.60 -44.29 23.59
C LEU A 130 21.74 -44.15 25.12
N LYS A 131 21.13 -45.07 25.90
CA LYS A 131 21.37 -45.16 27.35
C LYS A 131 22.86 -45.39 27.62
N GLY A 132 23.44 -44.56 28.49
CA GLY A 132 24.89 -44.60 28.80
C GLY A 132 25.77 -43.73 27.90
N THR A 133 25.17 -42.94 27.00
CA THR A 133 25.92 -41.99 26.16
C THR A 133 26.74 -41.01 27.00
N ARG A 134 28.02 -40.86 26.66
CA ARG A 134 28.97 -39.95 27.32
C ARG A 134 28.52 -38.49 27.19
N GLY A 135 28.89 -37.67 28.18
CA GLY A 135 28.53 -36.24 28.27
C GLY A 135 28.56 -35.47 26.94
N PRO A 136 29.63 -35.54 26.13
CA PRO A 136 29.75 -34.81 24.87
C PRO A 136 28.69 -35.15 23.82
N ASN A 137 28.15 -36.37 23.83
CA ASN A 137 27.18 -36.85 22.84
C ASN A 137 25.72 -36.66 23.31
N ARG A 138 25.50 -36.22 24.56
CA ARG A 138 24.17 -35.97 25.12
C ARG A 138 23.35 -34.93 24.33
N PRO A 139 23.92 -33.85 23.77
CA PRO A 139 23.13 -32.88 23.00
C PRO A 139 22.34 -33.53 21.86
N ILE A 140 22.91 -34.52 21.17
CA ILE A 140 22.24 -35.24 20.08
C ILE A 140 21.03 -36.03 20.61
N VAL A 141 21.17 -36.65 21.79
CA VAL A 141 20.07 -37.38 22.45
C VAL A 141 18.98 -36.40 22.87
N ILE A 142 19.34 -35.24 23.43
CA ILE A 142 18.40 -34.18 23.83
C ILE A 142 17.54 -33.72 22.65
N THR A 143 18.14 -33.44 21.50
CA THR A 143 17.37 -33.06 20.30
C THR A 143 16.38 -34.16 19.87
N LYS A 144 16.77 -35.44 19.99
CA LYS A 144 15.85 -36.55 19.71
C LYS A 144 14.71 -36.62 20.74
N MET A 145 15.02 -36.37 22.01
CA MET A 145 14.04 -36.32 23.11
C MET A 145 13.02 -35.20 22.91
N GLU A 146 13.48 -33.99 22.62
CA GLU A 146 12.60 -32.83 22.30
C GLU A 146 11.68 -33.16 21.13
N LYS A 147 12.24 -33.68 20.03
CA LYS A 147 11.44 -34.09 18.86
C LYS A 147 10.42 -35.17 19.19
N ALA A 148 10.79 -36.15 20.03
CA ALA A 148 9.86 -37.18 20.45
C ALA A 148 8.70 -36.56 21.24
N ASP A 149 8.98 -35.64 22.17
CA ASP A 149 7.97 -34.98 22.99
C ASP A 149 7.05 -34.07 22.17
N ASP A 150 7.59 -33.33 21.21
CA ASP A 150 6.80 -32.55 20.25
C ASP A 150 5.81 -33.44 19.46
N ILE A 151 6.28 -34.59 18.97
CA ILE A 151 5.42 -35.56 18.26
C ILE A 151 4.34 -36.11 19.19
N LEU A 152 4.66 -36.39 20.45
CA LEU A 152 3.67 -36.89 21.40
C LEU A 152 2.59 -35.84 21.69
N MET A 153 2.98 -34.57 21.84
CA MET A 153 2.04 -33.46 21.98
C MET A 153 1.16 -33.32 20.74
N GLU A 154 1.71 -33.43 19.53
CA GLU A 154 0.92 -33.40 18.29
C GLU A 154 -0.10 -34.56 18.23
N ILE A 155 0.31 -35.77 18.62
CA ILE A 155 -0.60 -36.93 18.74
C ILE A 155 -1.75 -36.62 19.70
N TYR A 156 -1.45 -36.07 20.88
CA TYR A 156 -2.48 -35.70 21.86
C TYR A 156 -3.45 -34.65 21.33
N THR A 157 -2.94 -33.58 20.72
CA THR A 157 -3.78 -32.53 20.14
C THR A 157 -4.70 -33.08 19.04
N ARG A 158 -4.19 -33.94 18.14
CA ARG A 158 -5.01 -34.54 17.07
C ARG A 158 -6.14 -35.41 17.63
N VAL A 159 -5.84 -36.19 18.66
CA VAL A 159 -6.80 -37.10 19.29
C VAL A 159 -7.80 -36.36 20.17
N GLU A 160 -7.39 -35.29 20.86
CA GLU A 160 -8.28 -34.40 21.60
C GLU A 160 -9.31 -33.75 20.67
N PHE A 161 -8.86 -33.33 19.48
CA PHE A 161 -9.73 -32.74 18.47
C PHE A 161 -10.85 -33.68 18.00
N TRP A 162 -10.68 -35.01 18.11
CA TRP A 162 -11.71 -35.97 17.72
C TRP A 162 -13.04 -35.75 18.43
N GLU A 163 -13.04 -35.27 19.68
CA GLU A 163 -14.26 -34.94 20.44
C GLU A 163 -15.04 -33.77 19.86
N ALA A 164 -14.34 -32.72 19.39
CA ALA A 164 -14.98 -31.60 18.71
C ALA A 164 -15.67 -32.04 17.40
N SER A 165 -15.24 -33.17 16.84
CA SER A 165 -15.77 -33.79 15.63
C SER A 165 -16.60 -35.06 15.90
N ALA A 166 -17.03 -35.32 17.14
CA ALA A 166 -17.75 -36.54 17.50
C ALA A 166 -19.00 -36.79 16.62
N SER A 167 -19.68 -35.73 16.17
CA SER A 167 -20.85 -35.80 15.28
C SER A 167 -20.56 -36.28 13.86
N LEU A 168 -19.28 -36.34 13.45
CA LEU A 168 -18.88 -36.82 12.12
C LEU A 168 -18.68 -38.34 12.07
N TRP A 169 -18.66 -39.01 13.22
CA TRP A 169 -18.45 -40.45 13.32
C TRP A 169 -19.78 -41.20 13.39
N THR A 170 -19.81 -42.42 12.87
CA THR A 170 -20.86 -43.36 13.27
C THR A 170 -20.66 -43.80 14.72
N GLU A 171 -21.70 -44.31 15.38
CA GLU A 171 -21.62 -44.72 16.78
C GLU A 171 -20.54 -45.79 17.01
N ASP A 172 -20.41 -46.75 16.09
CA ASP A 172 -19.44 -47.83 16.19
C ASP A 172 -18.00 -47.34 15.96
N GLU A 173 -17.78 -46.47 14.98
CA GLU A 173 -16.45 -45.88 14.75
C GLU A 173 -16.05 -44.97 15.92
N TRP A 174 -16.99 -44.23 16.49
CA TRP A 174 -16.74 -43.38 17.65
C TRP A 174 -16.31 -44.19 18.88
N LYS A 175 -16.93 -45.35 19.12
CA LYS A 175 -16.51 -46.28 20.18
C LYS A 175 -15.06 -46.71 19.99
N VAL A 176 -14.66 -47.05 18.75
CA VAL A 176 -13.27 -47.42 18.44
C VAL A 176 -12.32 -46.23 18.61
N ALA A 177 -12.68 -45.05 18.13
CA ALA A 177 -11.90 -43.83 18.29
C ALA A 177 -11.67 -43.49 19.77
N GLN A 178 -12.69 -43.64 20.60
CA GLN A 178 -12.59 -43.47 22.06
C GLN A 178 -11.64 -44.48 22.71
N GLN A 179 -11.70 -45.75 22.31
CA GLN A 179 -10.74 -46.76 22.81
C GLN A 179 -9.30 -46.42 22.42
N ILE A 180 -9.07 -45.95 21.19
CA ILE A 180 -7.76 -45.51 20.73
C ILE A 180 -7.31 -44.29 21.53
N LYS A 181 -8.19 -43.30 21.75
CA LYS A 181 -7.91 -42.12 22.57
C LYS A 181 -7.50 -42.49 23.98
N GLN A 182 -8.26 -43.36 24.64
CA GLN A 182 -7.94 -43.84 25.98
C GLN A 182 -6.57 -44.54 26.03
N ARG A 183 -6.27 -45.41 25.06
CA ARG A 183 -4.94 -46.05 24.94
C ARG A 183 -3.82 -45.06 24.70
N ILE A 184 -4.10 -43.99 23.96
CA ILE A 184 -3.12 -42.95 23.70
C ILE A 184 -2.90 -42.09 24.95
N GLN A 185 -3.94 -41.77 25.70
CA GLN A 185 -3.86 -40.90 26.89
C GLN A 185 -3.58 -41.67 28.19
N LEU A 186 -3.55 -43.01 28.13
CA LEU A 186 -3.21 -43.86 29.26
C LEU A 186 -1.84 -43.45 29.84
N ASP A 187 -1.83 -43.30 31.15
CA ASP A 187 -0.67 -42.83 31.90
C ASP A 187 0.49 -43.84 31.82
N GLY A 188 1.72 -43.34 32.00
CA GLY A 188 2.95 -44.15 31.87
C GLY A 188 3.70 -43.95 30.54
N LYS A 189 3.23 -43.07 29.66
CA LYS A 189 4.02 -42.59 28.52
C LYS A 189 5.06 -41.60 29.00
N LYS A 190 6.32 -41.95 28.80
CA LYS A 190 7.44 -41.15 29.29
C LYS A 190 7.60 -39.87 28.45
N MET A 191 7.45 -38.71 29.09
CA MET A 191 7.97 -37.45 28.55
C MET A 191 9.49 -37.47 28.76
N TRP A 192 10.25 -37.30 27.69
CA TRP A 192 11.71 -37.39 27.79
C TRP A 192 12.31 -36.14 28.41
N ASN A 193 11.71 -34.98 28.20
CA ASN A 193 12.16 -33.73 28.78
C ASN A 193 12.24 -33.84 30.31
N GLY A 194 13.43 -33.60 30.87
CA GLY A 194 13.73 -33.77 32.29
C GLY A 194 13.95 -35.24 32.77
N GLN A 195 13.58 -36.24 31.97
CA GLN A 195 13.70 -37.67 32.30
C GLN A 195 14.58 -38.44 31.30
N GLY A 196 15.78 -37.93 31.02
CA GLY A 196 16.71 -38.57 30.09
C GLY A 196 17.06 -40.02 30.46
N PRO A 197 17.47 -40.86 29.49
CA PRO A 197 17.77 -42.28 29.71
C PRO A 197 18.94 -42.54 30.67
N TRP A 198 19.74 -41.52 30.97
CA TRP A 198 20.85 -41.58 31.93
C TRP A 198 20.42 -41.37 33.40
N ASN A 199 19.17 -40.98 33.67
CA ASN A 199 18.66 -40.80 35.03
C ASN A 199 18.11 -42.11 35.65
N GLU A 200 17.90 -43.15 34.84
CA GLU A 200 17.37 -44.44 35.30
C GLU A 200 18.52 -45.38 35.67
N ARG A 201 18.78 -45.49 36.97
CA ARG A 201 19.65 -46.52 37.56
C ARG A 201 18.87 -47.80 37.82
#